data_AF-A0A822AN69-F1
#
_entry.id   AF-A0A822AN69-F1
#
_cell.length_a   1.000
_cell.length_b   1.000
_cell.length_c   1.000
_cell.angle_alpha   90.00
_cell.angle_beta   90.00
_cell.angle_gamma   90.00
#
_symmetry.space_group_name_H-M   'P 1'
#
loop_
_entity.id
_entity.type
_entity.pdbx_description
1 polymer ?
#
loop_
_entity_poly.entity_id
_entity_poly.type
_entity_poly.pdbx_seq_one_letter_code
_entity_poly.pdbx_strand_id
1 'polypeptide(L)'
;YSGADIAVVCREALLRPIRRLGSATHFKRVPNPKPDGPRQLWLVCSPGDPDAEELTLDKIKSDELCEPPVSMSDMLAALATQKPTVGEADLLAQKKFTQEFGQEGS
;
A
#
# COMPACT_ATOMS: atom_id res chain seq x y z
N TYR A 1 2.36 -18.68 1.04
CA TYR A 1 2.56 -17.42 1.77
C TYR A 1 2.76 -17.73 3.23
N SER A 2 3.93 -17.38 3.78
CA SER A 2 4.17 -17.36 5.22
C SER A 2 3.49 -16.13 5.85
N GLY A 3 3.40 -16.08 7.19
CA GLY A 3 2.97 -14.86 7.89
C GLY A 3 3.87 -13.64 7.59
N ALA A 4 5.16 -13.89 7.29
CA ALA A 4 6.06 -12.85 6.83
C ALA A 4 5.66 -12.32 5.45
N ASP A 5 5.29 -13.20 4.51
CA ASP A 5 4.89 -12.78 3.16
C ASP A 5 3.63 -11.88 3.21
N ILE A 6 2.67 -12.21 4.08
CA ILE A 6 1.47 -11.38 4.30
C ILE A 6 1.86 -9.99 4.83
N ALA A 7 2.79 -9.93 5.79
CA ALA A 7 3.26 -8.66 6.34
C ALA A 7 3.98 -7.80 5.27
N VAL A 8 4.74 -8.42 4.37
CA VAL A 8 5.40 -7.71 3.27
C VAL A 8 4.36 -7.21 2.25
N VAL A 9 3.37 -8.02 1.87
CA VAL A 9 2.26 -7.60 0.99
C VAL A 9 1.51 -6.39 1.56
N CYS A 10 1.14 -6.44 2.85
CA CYS A 10 0.46 -5.32 3.52
C CYS A 10 1.31 -4.06 3.53
N ARG A 11 2.61 -4.17 3.81
CA ARG A 11 3.54 -3.03 3.80
C ARG A 11 3.66 -2.44 2.39
N GLU A 12 3.73 -3.29 1.37
CA GLU A 12 3.81 -2.84 -0.02
C GLU A 12 2.54 -2.12 -0.47
N ALA A 13 1.36 -2.63 -0.09
CA ALA A 13 0.08 -1.99 -0.38
C ALA A 13 -0.04 -0.62 0.31
N LEU A 14 0.42 -0.47 1.55
CA LEU A 14 0.42 0.79 2.28
C LEU A 14 1.29 1.87 1.61
N LEU A 15 2.40 1.47 0.96
CA LEU A 15 3.31 2.41 0.29
C LEU A 15 2.86 2.79 -1.13
N ARG A 16 1.92 2.06 -1.74
CA ARG A 16 1.45 2.33 -3.11
C ARG A 16 0.79 3.71 -3.27
N PRO A 17 -0.15 4.13 -2.41
CA PRO A 17 -0.74 5.47 -2.51
C PRO A 17 0.29 6.59 -2.34
N ILE A 18 1.28 6.42 -1.45
CA ILE A 18 2.38 7.38 -1.24
C ILE A 18 3.22 7.53 -2.50
N ARG A 19 3.51 6.42 -3.20
CA ARG A 19 4.23 6.48 -4.49
C ARG A 19 3.44 7.22 -5.56
N ARG A 20 2.13 6.95 -5.66
CA ARG A 20 1.23 7.66 -6.59
C ARG A 20 1.23 9.17 -6.33
N LEU A 21 1.19 9.54 -5.05
CA LEU A 21 1.26 10.91 -4.60
C LEU A 21 2.57 11.60 -4.99
N GLY A 22 3.72 10.92 -4.85
CA GLY A 22 5.02 11.45 -5.27
C GLY A 22 5.16 11.66 -6.78
N SER A 23 4.45 10.88 -7.59
CA SER A 23 4.40 11.04 -9.06
C SER A 23 3.27 11.95 -9.56
N ALA A 24 2.45 12.50 -8.66
CA ALA A 24 1.30 13.31 -9.04
C ALA A 24 1.73 14.71 -9.49
N THR A 25 1.10 15.19 -10.55
CA THR A 25 1.33 16.54 -11.11
C THR A 25 0.14 17.48 -10.89
N HIS A 26 -1.03 16.94 -10.54
CA HIS A 26 -2.26 17.70 -10.39
C HIS A 26 -2.93 17.40 -9.06
N PHE A 27 -3.37 18.46 -8.39
CA PHE A 27 -4.03 18.40 -7.10
C PHE A 27 -5.28 19.28 -7.12
N LYS A 28 -6.30 18.88 -6.37
CA LYS A 28 -7.52 19.68 -6.18
C LYS A 28 -7.79 19.91 -4.71
N ARG A 29 -8.44 21.03 -4.41
CA ARG A 29 -8.84 21.38 -3.05
C ARG A 29 -10.16 20.72 -2.71
N VAL A 30 -10.19 19.94 -1.63
CA VAL A 30 -11.39 19.31 -1.08
C VAL A 30 -11.66 19.83 0.33
N PRO A 31 -12.94 19.99 0.73
CA PRO A 31 -13.26 20.40 2.09
C PRO A 31 -12.80 19.35 3.10
N ASN A 32 -12.19 19.80 4.19
CA ASN A 32 -11.74 18.89 5.25
C ASN A 32 -12.94 18.42 6.09
N PRO A 33 -13.18 17.11 6.24
CA PRO A 33 -14.24 16.60 7.09
C PRO A 33 -13.93 16.75 8.59
N LYS A 34 -12.67 16.98 8.98
CA LYS A 34 -12.27 17.15 10.38
C LYS A 34 -12.48 18.60 10.84
N PRO A 35 -13.14 18.82 11.98
CA PRO A 35 -13.37 20.18 12.51
C PRO A 35 -12.10 20.84 13.07
N ASP A 36 -11.06 20.05 13.40
CA ASP A 36 -9.86 20.49 14.12
C ASP A 36 -8.64 20.72 13.19
N GLY A 37 -8.89 21.05 11.91
CA GLY A 37 -7.85 21.14 10.89
C GLY A 37 -8.06 22.26 9.87
N PRO A 38 -7.15 22.37 8.88
CA PRO A 38 -7.31 23.33 7.79
C PRO A 38 -8.63 23.09 7.07
N ARG A 39 -9.32 24.16 6.67
CA ARG A 39 -10.65 24.07 6.03
C ARG A 39 -10.65 23.30 4.71
N GLN A 40 -9.51 23.26 4.04
CA GLN A 40 -9.32 22.62 2.74
C GLN A 40 -8.07 21.74 2.79
N LEU A 41 -8.16 20.59 2.13
CA LEU A 41 -7.05 19.66 1.94
C LEU A 41 -6.78 19.48 0.45
N TRP A 42 -5.54 19.18 0.11
CA TRP A 42 -5.10 18.84 -1.23
C TRP A 42 -5.25 17.35 -1.47
N LEU A 43 -5.98 17.00 -2.52
CA LEU A 43 -6.15 15.63 -2.96
C LEU A 43 -5.56 15.48 -4.36
N VAL A 44 -4.84 14.39 -4.61
CA VAL A 44 -4.38 14.04 -5.96
C VAL A 44 -5.58 13.87 -6.89
N CYS A 45 -5.51 14.47 -8.06
CA CYS A 45 -6.57 14.40 -9.06
C CYS A 45 -6.02 14.10 -10.45
N SER A 46 -6.94 13.80 -11.38
CA SER A 46 -6.60 13.64 -12.79
C SER A 46 -6.34 15.02 -13.41
N PRO A 47 -5.39 15.17 -14.35
CA PRO A 47 -5.20 16.42 -15.09
C PRO A 47 -6.45 16.88 -15.88
N GLY A 48 -7.41 15.99 -16.11
CA GLY A 48 -8.68 16.32 -16.77
C GLY A 48 -9.79 16.80 -15.82
N ASP A 49 -9.56 16.85 -14.50
CA ASP A 49 -10.54 17.41 -13.56
C ASP A 49 -10.64 18.93 -13.76
N PRO A 50 -11.85 19.53 -13.76
CA PRO A 50 -12.02 20.97 -13.96
C PRO A 50 -11.42 21.82 -12.82
N ASP A 51 -11.33 21.24 -11.62
CA ASP A 51 -10.74 21.86 -10.43
C ASP A 51 -9.28 21.41 -10.20
N ALA A 52 -8.63 20.83 -11.21
CA ALA A 52 -7.25 20.38 -11.13
C ALA A 52 -6.29 21.57 -11.23
N GLU A 53 -5.48 21.76 -10.20
CA GLU A 53 -4.37 22.71 -10.20
C GLU A 53 -3.05 21.96 -10.42
N GLU A 54 -2.24 22.42 -11.38
CA GLU A 54 -0.90 21.87 -11.61
C GLU A 54 0.01 22.27 -10.45
N LEU A 55 0.34 21.28 -9.61
CA LEU A 55 1.11 21.48 -8.39
C LEU A 55 1.96 20.24 -8.11
N THR A 56 3.14 20.45 -7.53
CA THR A 56 4.02 19.35 -7.11
C THR A 56 3.85 19.13 -5.61
N LEU A 57 3.97 17.87 -5.16
CA LEU A 57 3.86 17.50 -3.75
C LEU A 57 4.75 18.35 -2.83
N ASP A 58 5.96 18.71 -3.27
CA ASP A 58 6.91 19.51 -2.48
C ASP A 58 6.40 20.90 -2.09
N LYS A 59 5.41 21.42 -2.82
CA LYS A 59 4.79 22.73 -2.54
C LYS A 59 3.60 22.62 -1.58
N ILE A 60 3.15 21.41 -1.29
CA ILE A 60 2.02 21.13 -0.40
C ILE A 60 2.56 20.84 0.99
N LYS A 61 1.98 21.48 2.01
CA LYS A 61 2.35 21.18 3.39
C LYS A 61 1.71 19.86 3.84
N SER A 62 2.41 19.14 4.71
CA SER A 62 1.93 17.82 5.18
C SER A 62 0.60 17.86 5.92
N ASP A 63 0.26 18.99 6.55
CA ASP A 63 -0.99 19.18 7.31
C ASP A 63 -2.18 19.55 6.41
N GLU A 64 -1.90 20.09 5.23
CA GLU A 64 -2.89 20.44 4.21
C GLU A 64 -3.10 19.30 3.20
N LEU A 65 -2.40 18.18 3.34
CA LEU A 65 -2.52 17.05 2.41
C LEU A 65 -3.60 16.07 2.86
N CYS A 66 -4.45 15.65 1.91
CA CYS A 66 -5.37 14.53 2.11
C CYS A 66 -4.66 13.21 1.81
N GLU A 67 -4.48 12.37 2.83
CA GLU A 67 -3.90 11.04 2.68
C GLU A 67 -4.80 10.18 1.77
N PRO A 68 -4.28 9.68 0.63
CA PRO A 68 -5.07 8.86 -0.27
C PRO A 68 -5.39 7.51 0.40
N PRO A 69 -6.65 7.03 0.32
CA PRO A 69 -7.03 5.76 0.92
C PRO A 69 -6.35 4.59 0.18
N VAL A 70 -5.93 3.59 0.95
CA VAL A 70 -5.51 2.30 0.39
C VAL A 70 -6.76 1.55 -0.07
N SER A 71 -6.78 1.12 -1.33
CA SER A 71 -7.89 0.36 -1.89
C SER A 71 -7.54 -1.13 -2.05
N MET A 72 -8.56 -1.96 -2.29
CA MET A 72 -8.34 -3.38 -2.59
C MET A 72 -7.50 -3.58 -3.87
N SER A 73 -7.54 -2.65 -4.82
CA SER A 73 -6.67 -2.74 -6.01
C SER A 73 -5.19 -2.58 -5.64
N ASP A 74 -4.86 -1.78 -4.63
CA ASP A 74 -3.48 -1.67 -4.14
C ASP A 74 -3.01 -3.00 -3.53
N MET A 75 -3.89 -3.67 -2.79
CA MET A 75 -3.62 -5.00 -2.20
C MET A 75 -3.43 -6.07 -3.28
N LEU A 76 -4.32 -6.14 -4.28
CA LEU A 76 -4.22 -7.09 -5.39
C LEU A 76 -2.95 -6.86 -6.21
N ALA A 77 -2.60 -5.60 -6.46
CA ALA A 77 -1.38 -5.27 -7.19
C ALA A 77 -0.13 -5.60 -6.37
N ALA A 78 -0.13 -5.39 -5.05
CA ALA A 78 0.96 -5.81 -4.16
C ALA A 78 1.11 -7.34 -4.11
N LEU A 79 -0.01 -8.07 -4.13
CA LEU A 79 0.01 -9.53 -4.22
C LEU A 79 0.58 -10.03 -5.55
N ALA A 80 0.29 -9.34 -6.66
CA ALA A 80 0.80 -9.70 -7.98
C ALA A 80 2.32 -9.49 -8.13
N THR A 81 2.90 -8.52 -7.41
CA THR A 81 4.34 -8.24 -7.44
C THR A 81 5.14 -9.11 -6.46
N GLN A 82 4.51 -9.62 -5.41
CA GLN A 82 5.12 -10.49 -4.41
C GLN A 82 5.20 -11.94 -4.90
N LYS A 83 6.42 -12.47 -5.06
CA LYS A 83 6.62 -13.92 -5.19
C LYS A 83 6.58 -14.57 -3.80
N PRO A 84 5.91 -15.72 -3.62
CA PRO A 84 5.90 -16.41 -2.35
C PRO A 84 7.32 -16.82 -1.95
N THR A 85 7.72 -16.50 -0.72
CA THR A 85 9.10 -16.71 -0.23
C THR A 85 9.36 -18.15 0.18
N VAL A 86 8.30 -18.91 0.47
CA VAL A 86 8.39 -20.35 0.74
C VAL A 86 8.40 -21.10 -0.59
N GLY A 87 9.56 -21.61 -0.98
CA GLY A 87 9.70 -22.48 -2.14
C GLY A 87 9.10 -23.86 -1.91
N GLU A 88 8.64 -24.53 -2.97
CA GLU A 88 8.11 -25.91 -2.90
C GLU A 88 9.11 -26.89 -2.25
N ALA A 89 10.41 -26.66 -2.42
CA ALA A 89 11.47 -27.49 -1.84
C ALA A 89 11.45 -27.48 -0.29
N ASP A 90 11.21 -26.32 0.33
CA ASP A 90 11.13 -26.20 1.79
C ASP A 90 9.87 -26.89 2.33
N LEU A 91 8.75 -26.79 1.59
CA LEU A 91 7.51 -27.49 1.94
C LEU A 91 7.68 -29.01 1.87
N LEU A 92 8.44 -29.50 0.88
CA LEU A 92 8.71 -30.93 0.71
C LEU A 92 9.62 -31.47 1.82
N ALA A 93 10.66 -30.73 2.20
CA ALA A 93 11.55 -31.07 3.30
C ALA A 93 10.80 -31.09 4.64
N GLN A 94 9.97 -30.08 4.92
CA GLN A 94 9.12 -30.06 6.12
C GLN A 94 8.13 -31.22 6.14
N LYS A 95 7.47 -31.52 5.01
CA LYS A 95 6.51 -32.63 4.93
C LYS A 95 7.18 -33.99 5.15
N LYS A 96 8.40 -34.18 4.62
CA LYS A 96 9.19 -35.40 4.83
C LYS A 96 9.62 -35.53 6.29
N PHE A 97 10.09 -34.45 6.91
CA PHE A 97 10.44 -34.42 8.33
C PHE A 97 9.24 -34.72 9.23
N THR A 98 8.08 -34.11 8.97
CA THR A 98 6.84 -34.40 9.72
C THR A 98 6.33 -35.82 9.51
N GLN A 99 6.54 -36.41 8.32
CA GLN A 99 6.20 -37.82 8.07
C GLN A 99 7.15 -38.79 8.78
N GLU A 100 8.44 -38.46 8.90
CA GLU A 100 9.45 -39.32 9.51
C GLU A 100 9.49 -39.22 11.05
N PHE A 101 9.19 -38.05 11.63
CA PHE A 101 9.33 -37.80 13.07
C PHE A 101 8.02 -37.49 13.79
N GLY A 102 6.89 -37.40 13.07
CA GLY A 102 5.59 -37.08 13.66
C GLY A 102 5.51 -35.67 14.26
N GLN A 103 4.51 -35.44 15.12
CA GLN A 103 4.25 -34.14 15.76
C GLN A 103 5.01 -33.96 17.08
N GLU A 104 5.48 -35.07 17.66
CA GLU A 104 6.33 -35.12 18.85
C GLU A 104 7.75 -35.42 18.38
N GLY A 105 8.50 -34.38 18.02
CA GLY A 105 9.89 -34.53 17.59
C GLY A 105 10.73 -35.18 18.70
N SER A 106 11.16 -36.41 18.46
CA SER A 106 12.27 -37.09 19.15
C SER A 106 13.07 -37.89 18.15
#